data_AF-A0AAJ4AMY0-F1
#
_entry.id   AF-A0AAJ4AMY0-F1
#
_cell.length_a   1.000
_cell.length_b   1.000
_cell.length_c   1.000
_cell.angle_alpha   90.00
_cell.angle_beta   90.00
_cell.angle_gamma   90.00
#
_symmetry.space_group_name_H-M   'P 1'
#
loop_
_entity.id
_entity.type
_entity.pdbx_description
1 polymer ?
#
loop_
_entity_poly.entity_id
_entity_poly.type
_entity_poly.pdbx_seq_one_letter_code
_entity_poly.pdbx_strand_id
1 'polypeptide(L)'
;MLSMKEKLSLGRESNGLLKDLKSGDLPMVERLKKGRQRNEITKKLTGQSIKPEPQPEPQPEPEQQSGPKTHRYSSQIAAKVNQGDIIYNAKMERWGKAHRAENALREAGLTGLAIVKGDDSQGYYIEINKEIPVGTVLEVVEYKGRDSGLDVYLYAVRPKTGSGVALSDLLNVAIAYDKSAHIKGDYIEMSTYEINRMAKEKGFKLDLSELPKDGKEYFDDELDTNYIEDQPVEQSDLVKRFLAGEFATVKPNVFVDVMRDVHSEGLELDEIKAQTIEWLKRNPHLIAA
;
A
#
# COMPACT_ATOMS: atom_id res chain seq x y z
N MET A 1 -8.94 -38.27 -41.09
CA MET A 1 -7.53 -38.39 -40.63
C MET A 1 -6.63 -37.81 -41.70
N LEU A 2 -5.66 -36.97 -41.33
CA LEU A 2 -4.68 -36.41 -42.30
C LEU A 2 -3.74 -37.50 -42.81
N SER A 3 -3.39 -37.44 -44.10
CA SER A 3 -2.39 -38.32 -44.70
C SER A 3 -0.99 -38.03 -44.16
N MET A 4 -0.08 -39.02 -44.26
CA MET A 4 1.30 -38.86 -43.78
C MET A 4 2.05 -37.73 -44.51
N LYS A 5 1.78 -37.53 -45.81
CA LYS A 5 2.36 -36.43 -46.60
C LYS A 5 1.87 -35.06 -46.13
N GLU A 6 0.58 -34.92 -45.83
CA GLU A 6 0.02 -33.68 -45.29
C GLU A 6 0.57 -33.36 -43.90
N LYS A 7 0.70 -34.36 -43.02
CA LYS A 7 1.29 -34.19 -41.68
C LYS A 7 2.74 -33.68 -41.76
N LEU A 8 3.54 -34.22 -42.67
CA LEU A 8 4.93 -33.78 -42.86
C LEU A 8 5.01 -32.35 -43.43
N SER A 9 4.13 -32.00 -44.37
CA SER A 9 4.07 -30.64 -44.94
C SER A 9 3.71 -29.61 -43.87
N LEU A 10 2.62 -29.86 -43.12
CA LEU A 10 2.18 -29.00 -42.03
C LEU A 10 3.22 -28.88 -40.91
N GLY A 11 3.96 -29.97 -40.63
CA GLY A 11 5.06 -29.95 -39.67
C GLY A 11 6.21 -29.04 -40.09
N ARG A 12 6.57 -29.03 -41.38
CA ARG A 12 7.60 -28.13 -41.93
C ARG A 12 7.15 -26.67 -41.86
N GLU A 13 5.91 -26.38 -42.22
CA GLU A 13 5.33 -25.04 -42.20
C GLU A 13 5.24 -24.48 -40.77
N SER A 14 4.79 -25.29 -39.81
CA SER A 14 4.76 -24.93 -38.39
C SER A 14 6.15 -24.61 -37.83
N ASN A 15 7.17 -25.38 -38.21
CA ASN A 15 8.54 -25.13 -37.77
C ASN A 15 9.16 -23.88 -38.41
N GLY A 16 8.79 -23.56 -39.66
CA GLY A 16 9.15 -22.30 -40.30
C GLY A 16 8.60 -21.10 -39.54
N LEU A 17 7.29 -21.10 -39.26
CA LEU A 17 6.63 -20.05 -38.49
C LEU A 17 7.20 -19.90 -37.08
N LEU A 18 7.60 -21.00 -36.43
CA LEU A 18 8.23 -20.96 -35.12
C LEU A 18 9.61 -20.29 -35.15
N LYS A 19 10.40 -20.50 -36.20
CA LYS A 19 11.70 -19.84 -36.37
C LYS A 19 11.52 -18.34 -36.55
N ASP A 20 10.58 -17.93 -37.41
CA ASP A 20 10.24 -16.52 -37.63
C ASP A 20 9.76 -15.82 -36.35
N LEU A 21 8.92 -16.48 -35.55
CA LEU A 21 8.43 -15.94 -34.28
C LEU A 21 9.52 -15.80 -33.21
N LYS A 22 10.60 -16.58 -33.33
CA LYS A 22 11.75 -16.56 -32.40
C LYS A 22 12.88 -15.62 -32.84
N SER A 23 12.94 -15.20 -34.10
CA SER A 23 14.02 -14.33 -34.58
C SER A 23 13.95 -12.92 -33.98
N GLY A 24 12.76 -12.48 -33.56
CA GLY A 24 12.57 -11.18 -32.89
C GLY A 24 12.44 -9.98 -33.84
N ASP A 25 12.70 -10.18 -35.13
CA ASP A 25 12.74 -9.11 -36.15
C ASP A 25 11.35 -8.68 -36.66
N LEU A 26 10.28 -9.32 -36.20
CA LEU A 26 8.93 -9.09 -36.70
C LEU A 26 8.18 -8.03 -35.87
N PRO A 27 7.51 -7.07 -36.53
CA PRO A 27 6.58 -6.17 -35.87
C PRO A 27 5.49 -6.92 -35.10
N MET A 28 5.01 -6.34 -33.99
CA MET A 28 4.07 -7.01 -33.07
C MET A 28 2.80 -7.54 -33.76
N VAL A 29 2.26 -6.78 -34.72
CA VAL A 29 1.08 -7.18 -35.49
C VAL A 29 1.35 -8.42 -36.36
N GLU A 30 2.53 -8.50 -36.97
CA GLU A 30 2.92 -9.67 -37.77
C GLU A 30 3.20 -10.90 -36.89
N ARG A 31 3.79 -10.71 -35.71
CA ARG A 31 3.97 -11.79 -34.73
C ARG A 31 2.64 -12.39 -34.30
N LEU A 32 1.63 -11.56 -34.04
CA LEU A 32 0.28 -12.04 -33.70
C LEU A 32 -0.35 -12.83 -34.86
N LYS A 33 -0.20 -12.36 -36.09
CA LYS A 33 -0.74 -13.04 -37.28
C LYS A 33 -0.07 -14.40 -37.51
N LYS A 34 1.28 -14.46 -37.49
CA LYS A 34 2.04 -15.70 -37.64
C LYS A 34 1.80 -16.67 -36.46
N GLY A 35 1.61 -16.14 -35.25
CA GLY A 35 1.23 -16.94 -34.07
C GLY A 35 -0.11 -17.64 -34.24
N ARG A 36 -1.13 -16.93 -34.75
CA ARG A 36 -2.44 -17.52 -35.07
C ARG A 36 -2.34 -18.61 -36.13
N GLN A 37 -1.59 -18.36 -37.22
CA GLN A 37 -1.36 -19.33 -38.29
C GLN A 37 -0.70 -20.62 -37.77
N ARG A 38 0.33 -20.50 -36.91
CA ARG A 38 0.97 -21.65 -36.28
C ARG A 38 -0.01 -22.46 -35.44
N ASN A 39 -0.87 -21.78 -34.67
CA ASN A 39 -1.86 -22.44 -33.83
C ASN A 39 -2.93 -23.18 -34.66
N GLU A 40 -3.35 -22.61 -35.80
CA GLU A 40 -4.26 -23.28 -36.74
C GLU A 40 -3.63 -24.54 -37.35
N ILE A 41 -2.36 -24.48 -37.75
CA ILE A 41 -1.62 -25.64 -38.26
C ILE A 41 -1.47 -26.70 -37.17
N THR A 42 -1.16 -26.30 -35.94
CA THR A 42 -0.99 -27.23 -34.83
C THR A 42 -2.31 -27.90 -34.44
N LYS A 43 -3.43 -27.16 -34.48
CA LYS A 43 -4.79 -27.69 -34.32
C LYS A 43 -5.12 -28.73 -35.40
N LYS A 44 -4.76 -28.48 -36.66
CA LYS A 44 -4.93 -29.46 -37.75
C LYS A 44 -4.08 -30.71 -37.53
N LEU A 45 -2.83 -30.56 -37.06
CA LEU A 45 -1.91 -31.68 -36.83
C LEU A 45 -2.29 -32.58 -35.66
N THR A 46 -2.73 -31.99 -34.55
CA THR A 46 -2.95 -32.70 -33.27
C THR A 46 -4.42 -33.01 -32.99
N GLY A 47 -5.36 -32.40 -33.74
CA GLY A 47 -6.80 -32.58 -33.54
C GLY A 47 -7.33 -31.97 -32.24
N GLN A 48 -6.46 -31.38 -31.41
CA GLN A 48 -6.82 -30.73 -30.15
C GLN A 48 -6.77 -29.22 -30.30
N SER A 49 -7.76 -28.52 -29.73
CA SER A 49 -7.72 -27.07 -29.61
C SER A 49 -6.65 -26.72 -28.58
N ILE A 50 -5.52 -26.17 -29.04
CA ILE A 50 -4.57 -25.53 -28.16
C ILE A 50 -5.24 -24.23 -27.71
N LYS A 51 -5.73 -24.22 -26.47
CA LYS A 51 -6.13 -23.00 -25.77
C LYS A 51 -4.91 -22.06 -25.83
N PRO A 52 -5.06 -20.79 -26.27
CA PRO A 52 -3.91 -19.91 -26.43
C PRO A 52 -3.09 -19.91 -25.14
N GLU A 53 -1.82 -20.27 -25.26
CA GLU A 53 -0.87 -20.22 -24.14
C GLU A 53 -0.87 -18.80 -23.56
N PRO A 54 -0.72 -18.67 -22.23
CA PRO A 54 -0.56 -17.36 -21.59
C PRO A 54 0.57 -16.60 -22.28
N GLN A 55 0.38 -15.30 -22.46
CA GLN A 55 1.44 -14.41 -22.94
C GLN A 55 2.74 -14.70 -22.16
N PRO A 56 3.90 -14.76 -22.83
CA PRO A 56 5.17 -14.80 -22.11
C PRO A 56 5.23 -13.59 -21.18
N GLU A 57 5.62 -13.83 -19.93
CA GLU A 57 5.97 -12.76 -19.00
C GLU A 57 6.84 -11.72 -19.71
N PRO A 58 6.58 -10.42 -19.50
CA PRO A 58 7.36 -9.37 -20.13
C PRO A 58 8.83 -9.55 -19.76
N GLN A 59 9.69 -9.73 -20.78
CA GLN A 59 11.12 -9.54 -20.61
C GLN A 59 11.38 -8.14 -20.04
N PRO A 60 12.37 -7.96 -19.15
CA PRO A 60 12.70 -6.66 -18.61
C PRO A 60 13.06 -5.71 -19.76
N GLU A 61 12.30 -4.61 -19.86
CA GLU A 61 12.66 -3.44 -20.66
C GLU A 61 14.06 -2.95 -20.29
N PRO A 62 14.84 -2.42 -21.24
CA PRO A 62 16.16 -1.87 -20.96
C PRO A 62 16.04 -0.82 -19.86
N GLU A 63 16.98 -0.85 -18.91
CA GLU A 63 17.07 0.08 -17.79
C GLU A 63 17.16 1.53 -18.32
N GLN A 64 16.01 2.19 -18.44
CA GLN A 64 15.95 3.64 -18.43
C GLN A 64 16.27 4.08 -17.00
N GLN A 65 17.40 4.74 -16.87
CA GLN A 65 17.91 5.27 -15.61
C GLN A 65 16.96 6.31 -15.00
N SER A 66 16.86 6.20 -13.66
CA SER A 66 16.57 7.22 -12.65
C SER A 66 15.20 7.90 -12.65
N GLY A 67 14.19 7.14 -12.22
CA GLY A 67 13.20 7.62 -11.24
C GLY A 67 13.33 6.81 -9.95
N PRO A 68 12.94 7.33 -8.77
CA PRO A 68 13.01 6.57 -7.54
C PRO A 68 12.18 5.28 -7.69
N LYS A 69 12.79 4.14 -7.31
CA LYS A 69 12.19 2.79 -7.44
C LYS A 69 10.79 2.67 -6.77
N THR A 70 10.45 3.61 -5.88
CA THR A 70 9.16 3.73 -5.20
C THR A 70 8.01 4.02 -6.16
N HIS A 71 8.16 4.95 -7.12
CA HIS A 71 7.08 5.31 -8.06
C HIS A 71 6.67 4.16 -8.99
N ARG A 72 7.63 3.30 -9.38
CA ARG A 72 7.33 2.11 -10.20
C ARG A 72 6.59 1.04 -9.39
N TYR A 73 6.80 1.01 -8.08
CA TYR A 73 6.13 0.07 -7.18
C TYR A 73 4.69 0.53 -6.85
N SER A 74 4.47 1.81 -6.55
CA SER A 74 3.13 2.36 -6.27
C SER A 74 2.20 2.26 -7.49
N SER A 75 2.70 2.56 -8.69
CA SER A 75 1.93 2.39 -9.94
C SER A 75 1.51 0.94 -10.21
N GLN A 76 2.36 -0.04 -9.90
CA GLN A 76 2.01 -1.46 -10.04
C GLN A 76 0.95 -1.92 -9.02
N ILE A 77 1.01 -1.40 -7.80
CA ILE A 77 -0.02 -1.66 -6.78
C ILE A 77 -1.36 -1.07 -7.24
N ALA A 78 -1.36 0.18 -7.67
CA ALA A 78 -2.56 0.86 -8.17
C ALA A 78 -3.26 0.06 -9.28
N ALA A 79 -2.48 -0.37 -10.28
CA ALA A 79 -3.00 -1.15 -11.40
C ALA A 79 -3.62 -2.49 -10.96
N LYS A 80 -2.98 -3.20 -10.02
CA LYS A 80 -3.47 -4.51 -9.54
C LYS A 80 -4.71 -4.38 -8.64
N VAL A 81 -4.73 -3.38 -7.76
CA VAL A 81 -5.90 -3.10 -6.91
C VAL A 81 -7.11 -2.74 -7.78
N ASN A 82 -6.93 -1.89 -8.80
CA ASN A 82 -7.99 -1.54 -9.75
C ASN A 82 -8.51 -2.74 -10.57
N GLN A 83 -7.73 -3.80 -10.70
CA GLN A 83 -8.14 -5.04 -11.37
C GLN A 83 -8.89 -6.00 -10.44
N GLY A 84 -8.99 -5.68 -9.15
CA GLY A 84 -9.60 -6.55 -8.14
C GLY A 84 -8.69 -7.72 -7.72
N ASP A 85 -7.40 -7.67 -8.07
CA ASP A 85 -6.45 -8.74 -7.79
C ASP A 85 -5.97 -8.66 -6.34
N ILE A 86 -6.20 -9.73 -5.56
CA ILE A 86 -5.53 -9.85 -4.26
C ILE A 86 -4.04 -10.04 -4.52
N ILE A 87 -3.21 -9.11 -4.03
CA ILE A 87 -1.76 -9.17 -4.22
C ILE A 87 -1.16 -10.08 -3.13
N TYR A 88 -1.31 -11.38 -3.34
CA TYR A 88 -0.51 -12.39 -2.65
C TYR A 88 0.90 -12.40 -3.24
N ASN A 89 1.91 -12.61 -2.40
CA ASN A 89 3.32 -12.58 -2.76
C ASN A 89 3.85 -11.21 -3.23
N ALA A 90 3.96 -10.29 -2.29
CA ALA A 90 5.31 -9.84 -2.06
C ALA A 90 5.76 -10.61 -0.82
N LYS A 91 6.68 -11.57 -0.96
CA LYS A 91 7.34 -12.19 0.19
C LYS A 91 8.19 -11.08 0.83
N MET A 92 7.54 -10.22 1.61
CA MET A 92 8.09 -8.99 2.12
C MET A 92 8.77 -9.31 3.44
N GLU A 93 10.00 -9.81 3.35
CA GLU A 93 10.83 -9.90 4.55
C GLU A 93 11.12 -8.48 5.08
N ARG A 94 10.66 -8.22 6.32
CA ARG A 94 10.87 -7.04 7.20
C ARG A 94 9.81 -5.92 7.22
N TRP A 95 9.61 -5.39 8.42
CA TRP A 95 8.92 -4.14 8.82
C TRP A 95 9.10 -2.95 7.88
N GLY A 96 10.34 -2.71 7.40
CA GLY A 96 10.62 -1.60 6.47
C GLY A 96 9.98 -1.72 5.08
N LYS A 97 9.30 -2.83 4.77
CA LYS A 97 8.51 -2.98 3.53
C LYS A 97 7.00 -2.82 3.77
N ALA A 98 6.49 -3.13 4.96
CA ALA A 98 5.10 -2.82 5.33
C ALA A 98 4.85 -1.31 5.26
N HIS A 99 5.73 -0.51 5.87
CA HIS A 99 5.67 0.95 5.78
C HIS A 99 5.81 1.48 4.33
N ARG A 100 6.62 0.83 3.50
CA ARG A 100 6.72 1.17 2.06
C ARG A 100 5.46 0.81 1.28
N ALA A 101 4.79 -0.29 1.62
CA ALA A 101 3.54 -0.67 1.00
C ALA A 101 2.41 0.28 1.42
N GLU A 102 2.35 0.68 2.69
CA GLU A 102 1.42 1.71 3.18
C GLU A 102 1.64 3.05 2.47
N ASN A 103 2.90 3.51 2.40
CA ASN A 103 3.24 4.73 1.66
C ASN A 103 2.87 4.60 0.17
N ALA A 104 3.09 3.45 -0.44
CA ALA A 104 2.71 3.21 -1.83
C ALA A 104 1.19 3.22 -2.04
N LEU A 105 0.40 2.70 -1.09
CA LEU A 105 -1.06 2.81 -1.12
C LEU A 105 -1.52 4.26 -1.01
N ARG A 106 -0.92 5.03 -0.11
CA ARG A 106 -1.18 6.47 0.05
C ARG A 106 -0.83 7.25 -1.22
N GLU A 107 0.37 7.06 -1.76
CA GLU A 107 0.82 7.68 -3.03
C GLU A 107 -0.08 7.31 -4.21
N ALA A 108 -0.62 6.09 -4.22
CA ALA A 108 -1.53 5.61 -5.26
C ALA A 108 -2.99 6.07 -5.06
N GLY A 109 -3.31 6.80 -3.99
CA GLY A 109 -4.69 7.19 -3.66
C GLY A 109 -5.58 6.00 -3.29
N LEU A 110 -4.99 4.91 -2.81
CA LEU A 110 -5.69 3.66 -2.48
C LEU A 110 -5.98 3.52 -0.98
N THR A 111 -5.77 4.58 -0.19
CA THR A 111 -6.11 4.60 1.24
C THR A 111 -7.56 4.16 1.46
N GLY A 112 -7.77 3.15 2.30
CA GLY A 112 -9.08 2.55 2.58
C GLY A 112 -9.69 1.69 1.47
N LEU A 113 -9.06 1.57 0.30
CA LEU A 113 -9.43 0.59 -0.74
C LEU A 113 -8.63 -0.71 -0.61
N ALA A 114 -7.45 -0.64 0.01
CA ALA A 114 -6.66 -1.79 0.34
C ALA A 114 -5.89 -1.56 1.65
N ILE A 115 -5.55 -2.65 2.33
CA ILE A 115 -4.77 -2.65 3.56
C ILE A 115 -3.61 -3.63 3.46
N VAL A 116 -2.53 -3.29 4.13
CA VAL A 116 -1.42 -4.22 4.33
C VAL A 116 -1.77 -5.13 5.50
N LYS A 117 -1.84 -6.43 5.26
CA LYS A 117 -2.02 -7.46 6.30
C LYS A 117 -0.79 -8.36 6.39
N GLY A 118 -0.71 -9.08 7.50
CA GLY A 118 0.35 -10.05 7.78
C GLY A 118 1.23 -9.62 8.95
N ASP A 119 2.19 -10.48 9.25
CA ASP A 119 3.17 -10.31 10.31
C ASP A 119 4.52 -10.88 9.87
N ASP A 120 5.52 -10.83 10.76
CA ASP A 120 6.87 -11.32 10.45
C ASP A 120 6.94 -12.85 10.24
N SER A 121 5.94 -13.61 10.69
CA SER A 121 5.86 -15.06 10.55
C SER A 121 5.20 -15.50 9.24
N GLN A 122 4.19 -14.74 8.77
CA GLN A 122 3.40 -15.07 7.58
C GLN A 122 3.78 -14.24 6.35
N GLY A 123 4.54 -13.16 6.55
CA GLY A 123 4.87 -12.17 5.54
C GLY A 123 3.71 -11.18 5.32
N TYR A 124 4.06 -10.00 4.80
CA TYR A 124 3.08 -8.95 4.52
C TYR A 124 2.49 -9.09 3.12
N TYR A 125 1.18 -8.88 2.98
CA TYR A 125 0.44 -8.89 1.72
C TYR A 125 -0.57 -7.72 1.68
N ILE A 126 -1.07 -7.39 0.48
CA ILE A 126 -2.08 -6.35 0.31
C ILE A 126 -3.43 -7.03 0.08
N GLU A 127 -4.37 -6.77 0.98
CA GLU A 127 -5.76 -7.19 0.86
C GLU A 127 -6.60 -6.02 0.34
N ILE A 128 -7.36 -6.24 -0.73
CA ILE A 128 -8.31 -5.27 -1.24
C ILE A 128 -9.53 -5.28 -0.30
N ASN A 129 -9.86 -4.12 0.25
CA ASN A 129 -11.06 -3.95 1.04
C ASN A 129 -12.27 -4.18 0.15
N LYS A 130 -13.24 -4.94 0.65
CA LYS A 130 -14.56 -4.95 0.01
C LYS A 130 -15.09 -3.54 -0.04
N GLU A 131 -15.54 -3.13 -1.21
CA GLU A 131 -16.08 -1.80 -1.42
C GLU A 131 -17.37 -1.66 -0.60
N ILE A 132 -17.35 -0.76 0.38
CA ILE A 132 -18.54 -0.35 1.11
C ILE A 132 -19.24 0.71 0.27
N PRO A 133 -20.56 0.58 -0.02
CA PRO A 133 -21.24 1.51 -0.90
C PRO A 133 -21.13 2.97 -0.42
N VAL A 134 -20.87 3.88 -1.37
CA VAL A 134 -20.96 5.33 -1.12
C VAL A 134 -22.36 5.67 -0.62
N GLY A 135 -22.44 6.55 0.38
CA GLY A 135 -23.67 6.93 1.05
C GLY A 135 -24.13 5.98 2.15
N THR A 136 -23.34 4.93 2.45
CA THR A 136 -23.55 4.09 3.65
C THR A 136 -23.64 4.97 4.89
N VAL A 137 -24.66 4.74 5.71
CA VAL A 137 -24.87 5.48 6.97
C VAL A 137 -24.16 4.75 8.09
N LEU A 138 -23.31 5.46 8.82
CA LEU A 138 -22.63 4.96 10.02
C LEU A 138 -23.27 5.58 11.26
N GLU A 139 -23.73 4.74 12.18
CA GLU A 139 -24.19 5.19 13.50
C GLU A 139 -22.97 5.51 14.35
N VAL A 140 -22.92 6.74 14.89
CA VAL A 140 -21.84 7.19 15.78
C VAL A 140 -22.34 7.13 17.22
N VAL A 141 -21.55 6.52 18.10
CA VAL A 141 -21.84 6.45 19.53
C VAL A 141 -20.69 7.03 20.33
N GLU A 142 -21.04 7.69 21.43
CA GLU A 142 -20.12 8.14 22.47
C GLU A 142 -20.32 7.26 23.71
N TYR A 143 -19.22 6.90 24.37
CA TYR A 143 -19.29 6.30 25.69
C TYR A 143 -18.06 6.65 26.51
N LYS A 144 -18.18 6.50 27.84
CA LYS A 144 -17.07 6.76 28.76
C LYS A 144 -16.11 5.58 28.76
N GLY A 145 -14.84 5.87 28.52
CA GLY A 145 -13.74 4.93 28.61
C GLY A 145 -12.67 5.42 29.58
N ARG A 146 -11.59 4.64 29.68
CA ARG A 146 -10.36 5.07 30.33
C ARG A 146 -9.22 4.99 29.34
N ASP A 147 -8.49 6.09 29.22
CA ASP A 147 -7.21 6.13 28.53
C ASP A 147 -6.16 6.65 29.50
N SER A 148 -5.08 5.88 29.66
CA SER A 148 -3.95 6.23 30.55
C SER A 148 -4.37 6.57 32.00
N GLY A 149 -5.46 5.97 32.47
CA GLY A 149 -6.01 6.19 33.81
C GLY A 149 -6.93 7.42 33.96
N LEU A 150 -7.15 8.18 32.88
CA LEU A 150 -8.09 9.29 32.84
C LEU A 150 -9.41 8.83 32.23
N ASP A 151 -10.52 9.30 32.81
CA ASP A 151 -11.84 9.09 32.22
C ASP A 151 -11.96 10.00 30.98
N VAL A 152 -12.15 9.39 29.82
CA VAL A 152 -12.26 10.07 28.52
C VAL A 152 -13.54 9.65 27.82
N TYR A 153 -14.04 10.51 26.92
CA TYR A 153 -15.09 10.15 25.99
C TYR A 153 -14.46 9.51 24.76
N LEU A 154 -14.88 8.29 24.46
CA LEU A 154 -14.44 7.54 23.29
C LEU A 154 -15.60 7.45 22.31
N TYR A 155 -15.25 7.40 21.03
CA TYR A 155 -16.21 7.36 19.94
C TYR A 155 -16.04 6.06 19.16
N ALA A 156 -17.16 5.55 18.70
CA ALA A 156 -17.16 4.34 17.89
C ALA A 156 -18.24 4.42 16.81
N VAL A 157 -18.03 3.68 15.72
CA VAL A 157 -18.93 3.64 14.58
C VAL A 157 -19.35 2.23 14.25
N ARG A 158 -20.55 2.09 13.69
CA ARG A 158 -20.98 0.85 13.04
C ARG A 158 -21.84 1.16 11.82
N PRO A 159 -21.97 0.24 10.85
CA PRO A 159 -22.95 0.40 9.80
C PRO A 159 -24.35 0.42 10.39
N LYS A 160 -25.20 1.33 9.91
CA LYS A 160 -26.60 1.39 10.32
C LYS A 160 -27.29 0.05 10.08
N THR A 161 -28.13 -0.36 11.03
CA THR A 161 -28.85 -1.63 10.94
C THR A 161 -29.63 -1.72 9.63
N GLY A 162 -29.49 -2.83 8.90
CA GLY A 162 -30.13 -3.03 7.59
C GLY A 162 -29.35 -2.50 6.38
N SER A 163 -28.16 -1.93 6.58
CA SER A 163 -27.26 -1.53 5.48
C SER A 163 -26.70 -2.70 4.66
N GLY A 164 -26.72 -3.92 5.21
CA GLY A 164 -26.10 -5.10 4.58
C GLY A 164 -24.57 -5.11 4.62
N VAL A 165 -23.95 -4.12 5.28
CA VAL A 165 -22.50 -4.02 5.45
C VAL A 165 -22.08 -4.77 6.71
N ALA A 166 -21.11 -5.69 6.58
CA ALA A 166 -20.58 -6.41 7.72
C ALA A 166 -19.62 -5.52 8.53
N LEU A 167 -19.63 -5.67 9.86
CA LEU A 167 -18.72 -4.93 10.75
C LEU A 167 -17.25 -5.20 10.43
N SER A 168 -16.91 -6.43 10.02
CA SER A 168 -15.55 -6.79 9.58
C SER A 168 -15.09 -6.04 8.34
N ASP A 169 -16.01 -5.73 7.42
CA ASP A 169 -15.68 -4.98 6.21
C ASP A 169 -15.43 -3.52 6.57
N LEU A 170 -16.23 -2.93 7.47
CA LEU A 170 -15.98 -1.59 8.01
C LEU A 170 -14.67 -1.53 8.81
N LEU A 171 -14.32 -2.57 9.57
CA LEU A 171 -13.05 -2.61 10.32
C LEU A 171 -11.84 -2.55 9.38
N ASN A 172 -11.87 -3.30 8.27
CA ASN A 172 -10.79 -3.26 7.28
C ASN A 172 -10.64 -1.86 6.65
N VAL A 173 -11.74 -1.13 6.46
CA VAL A 173 -11.69 0.27 6.03
C VAL A 173 -11.14 1.16 7.14
N ALA A 174 -11.64 1.02 8.37
CA ALA A 174 -11.23 1.83 9.51
C ALA A 174 -9.73 1.70 9.83
N ILE A 175 -9.15 0.49 9.77
CA ILE A 175 -7.71 0.25 10.00
C ILE A 175 -6.82 1.00 8.99
N ALA A 176 -7.33 1.30 7.79
CA ALA A 176 -6.60 2.08 6.81
C ALA A 176 -6.49 3.58 7.16
N TYR A 177 -7.37 4.07 8.05
CA TYR A 177 -7.41 5.44 8.56
C TYR A 177 -6.77 5.52 9.94
N ASP A 178 -7.14 4.60 10.84
CA ASP A 178 -6.65 4.53 12.21
C ASP A 178 -6.15 3.11 12.52
N LYS A 179 -4.84 2.95 12.67
CA LYS A 179 -4.24 1.63 12.99
C LYS A 179 -4.67 1.09 14.36
N SER A 180 -5.16 1.95 15.25
CA SER A 180 -5.70 1.55 16.56
C SER A 180 -7.17 1.11 16.48
N ALA A 181 -7.82 1.23 15.32
CA ALA A 181 -9.20 0.84 15.12
C ALA A 181 -9.41 -0.64 15.48
N HIS A 182 -10.37 -0.90 16.36
CA HIS A 182 -10.67 -2.24 16.82
C HIS A 182 -12.15 -2.42 17.13
N ILE A 183 -12.61 -3.67 17.12
CA ILE A 183 -13.99 -4.00 17.44
C ILE A 183 -14.19 -3.93 18.96
N LYS A 184 -15.25 -3.24 19.37
CA LYS A 184 -15.74 -3.18 20.75
C LYS A 184 -17.25 -3.40 20.77
N GLY A 185 -17.65 -4.62 21.14
CA GLY A 185 -19.03 -5.05 20.98
C GLY A 185 -19.43 -5.03 19.50
N ASP A 186 -20.47 -4.27 19.18
CA ASP A 186 -21.01 -4.15 17.81
C ASP A 186 -20.48 -2.91 17.07
N TYR A 187 -19.44 -2.26 17.59
CA TYR A 187 -18.88 -1.02 17.06
C TYR A 187 -17.39 -1.13 16.80
N ILE A 188 -16.86 -0.22 16.00
CA ILE A 188 -15.43 0.00 15.79
C ILE A 188 -15.05 1.28 16.52
N GLU A 189 -14.26 1.13 17.58
CA GLU A 189 -13.66 2.24 18.30
C GLU A 189 -12.45 2.77 17.50
N MET A 190 -12.41 4.08 17.28
CA MET A 190 -11.31 4.81 16.62
C MET A 190 -11.42 6.31 16.92
N SER A 191 -10.41 7.11 16.60
CA SER A 191 -10.44 8.55 16.88
C SER A 191 -11.51 9.30 16.08
N THR A 192 -12.08 10.37 16.66
CA THR A 192 -13.10 11.23 16.01
C THR A 192 -12.60 11.83 14.70
N TYR A 193 -11.35 12.28 14.69
CA TYR A 193 -10.67 12.80 13.51
C TYR A 193 -10.70 11.79 12.36
N GLU A 194 -10.28 10.54 12.63
CA GLU A 194 -10.25 9.51 11.61
C GLU A 194 -11.65 9.02 11.20
N ILE A 195 -12.66 9.09 12.09
CA ILE A 195 -14.07 8.86 11.71
C ILE A 195 -14.53 9.89 10.67
N ASN A 196 -14.29 11.18 10.94
CA ASN A 196 -14.69 12.26 10.04
C ASN A 196 -13.98 12.17 8.69
N ARG A 197 -12.66 11.94 8.72
CA ARG A 197 -11.84 11.78 7.52
C ARG A 197 -12.30 10.59 6.68
N MET A 198 -12.48 9.42 7.32
CA MET A 198 -12.99 8.22 6.65
C MET A 198 -14.36 8.48 6.01
N ALA A 199 -15.28 9.10 6.74
CA ALA A 199 -16.61 9.38 6.23
C ALA A 199 -16.59 10.32 5.01
N LYS A 200 -15.77 11.38 5.06
CA LYS A 200 -15.61 12.33 3.95
C LYS A 200 -14.99 11.67 2.72
N GLU A 201 -13.87 10.96 2.87
CA GLU A 201 -13.15 10.37 1.75
C GLU A 201 -13.91 9.19 1.12
N LYS A 202 -14.68 8.42 1.90
CA LYS A 202 -15.50 7.31 1.39
C LYS A 202 -16.92 7.70 1.02
N GLY A 203 -17.30 8.95 1.28
CA GLY A 203 -18.67 9.43 1.08
C GLY A 203 -19.69 8.71 1.97
N PHE A 204 -19.29 8.27 3.16
CA PHE A 204 -20.23 7.76 4.17
C PHE A 204 -20.98 8.93 4.82
N LYS A 205 -22.17 8.64 5.33
CA LYS A 205 -22.97 9.60 6.11
C LYS A 205 -22.86 9.23 7.57
N LEU A 206 -22.60 10.20 8.43
CA LEU A 206 -22.61 9.99 9.86
C LEU A 206 -24.00 10.26 10.43
N ASP A 207 -24.57 9.28 11.13
CA ASP A 207 -25.76 9.44 11.93
C ASP A 207 -25.35 9.77 13.36
N LEU A 208 -25.43 11.07 13.68
CA LEU A 208 -25.06 11.65 14.97
C LEU A 208 -26.26 11.75 15.92
N SER A 209 -27.41 11.17 15.58
CA SER A 209 -28.66 11.38 16.33
C SER A 209 -28.56 10.96 17.80
N GLU A 210 -27.77 9.92 18.07
CA GLU A 210 -27.52 9.37 19.42
C GLU A 210 -26.47 10.15 20.23
N LEU A 211 -25.76 11.10 19.61
CA LEU A 211 -24.75 11.89 20.31
C LEU A 211 -25.38 13.03 21.14
N PRO A 212 -24.80 13.34 22.32
CA PRO A 212 -25.12 14.56 23.04
C PRO A 212 -24.74 15.79 22.21
N LYS A 213 -25.25 16.97 22.58
CA LYS A 213 -24.96 18.21 21.86
C LYS A 213 -23.45 18.47 21.75
N ASP A 214 -22.74 18.41 22.87
CA ASP A 214 -21.29 18.62 22.93
C ASP A 214 -20.52 17.56 22.10
N GLY A 215 -21.03 16.32 22.05
CA GLY A 215 -20.49 15.26 21.22
C GLY A 215 -20.62 15.53 19.72
N LYS A 216 -21.70 16.21 19.29
CA LYS A 216 -21.92 16.59 17.88
C LYS A 216 -20.94 17.66 17.40
N GLU A 217 -20.50 18.54 18.30
CA GLU A 217 -19.56 19.62 17.96
C GLU A 217 -18.24 19.07 17.38
N TYR A 218 -17.80 17.87 17.81
CA TYR A 218 -16.62 17.19 17.24
C TYR A 218 -16.79 16.69 15.80
N PHE A 219 -18.02 16.71 15.26
CA PHE A 219 -18.36 16.26 13.91
C PHE A 219 -18.98 17.38 13.05
N ASP A 220 -19.30 18.52 13.65
CA ASP A 220 -19.88 19.69 12.98
C ASP A 220 -18.83 20.64 12.41
N ASP A 221 -17.56 20.52 12.84
CA ASP A 221 -16.48 21.25 12.19
C ASP A 221 -16.36 20.72 10.75
N GLU A 222 -16.64 21.60 9.77
CA GLU A 222 -15.98 21.53 8.47
C GLU A 222 -14.51 21.33 8.81
N LEU A 223 -14.02 20.08 8.77
CA LEU A 223 -12.64 19.72 9.09
C LEU A 223 -11.78 20.83 8.52
N ASP A 224 -11.34 21.73 9.41
CA ASP A 224 -10.64 22.92 9.00
C ASP A 224 -9.38 22.31 8.44
N THR A 225 -9.28 22.25 7.11
CA THR A 225 -8.18 21.57 6.42
C THR A 225 -6.85 22.25 6.73
N ASN A 226 -6.87 23.29 7.58
CA ASN A 226 -5.75 23.96 8.22
C ASN A 226 -5.28 23.32 9.54
N TYR A 227 -5.98 22.34 10.12
CA TYR A 227 -5.47 21.58 11.27
C TYR A 227 -4.63 20.38 10.78
N ILE A 228 -3.38 20.73 10.49
CA ILE A 228 -2.14 19.94 10.58
C ILE A 228 -1.87 18.92 9.46
N GLU A 229 -1.59 19.42 8.26
CA GLU A 229 -0.46 18.89 7.46
C GLU A 229 0.79 19.80 7.52
N ASP A 230 0.73 20.99 8.15
CA ASP A 230 1.83 21.97 8.10
C ASP A 230 1.86 22.99 9.28
N GLN A 231 1.36 22.63 10.47
CA GLN A 231 1.80 23.39 11.66
C GLN A 231 3.23 22.93 11.96
N PRO A 232 4.23 23.82 12.05
CA PRO A 232 5.57 23.40 12.45
C PRO A 232 5.44 22.79 13.84
N VAL A 233 5.54 21.45 13.93
CA VAL A 233 5.74 20.77 15.20
C VAL A 233 6.91 21.50 15.83
N GLU A 234 6.67 22.17 16.95
CA GLU A 234 7.71 22.92 17.62
C GLU A 234 8.79 21.90 17.98
N GLN A 235 9.85 21.85 17.18
CA GLN A 235 10.86 20.81 17.31
C GLN A 235 11.36 20.84 18.74
N SER A 236 11.43 19.67 19.36
CA SER A 236 11.95 19.54 20.70
C SER A 236 13.33 20.20 20.78
N ASP A 237 13.70 20.68 21.96
CA ASP A 237 15.05 21.22 22.15
C ASP A 237 16.12 20.18 21.82
N LEU A 238 15.85 18.88 22.02
CA LEU A 238 16.78 17.81 21.64
C LEU A 238 16.98 17.75 20.12
N VAL A 239 15.89 17.78 19.34
CA VAL A 239 15.93 17.78 17.88
C VAL A 239 16.65 19.01 17.35
N LYS A 240 16.34 20.21 17.88
CA LYS A 240 17.01 21.47 17.48
C LYS A 240 18.52 21.40 17.71
N ARG A 241 18.95 20.93 18.88
CA ARG A 241 20.37 20.77 19.24
C ARG A 241 21.06 19.70 18.39
N PHE A 242 20.34 18.65 18.04
CA PHE A 242 20.82 17.61 17.15
C PHE A 242 21.06 18.11 15.72
N LEU A 243 20.09 18.82 15.15
CA LEU A 243 20.23 19.43 13.82
C LEU A 243 21.28 20.54 13.78
N ALA A 244 21.48 21.27 14.88
CA ALA A 244 22.57 22.23 15.04
C ALA A 244 23.97 21.56 15.14
N GLY A 245 24.03 20.23 15.24
CA GLY A 245 25.28 19.48 15.32
C GLY A 245 25.98 19.60 16.67
N GLU A 246 25.27 19.93 17.75
CA GLU A 246 25.86 20.06 19.11
C GLU A 246 26.45 18.74 19.61
N PHE A 247 25.94 17.61 19.13
CA PHE A 247 26.43 16.28 19.49
C PHE A 247 27.58 15.79 18.61
N ALA A 248 28.13 16.63 17.73
CA ALA A 248 29.22 16.26 16.81
C ALA A 248 30.49 15.71 17.48
N THR A 249 30.69 15.98 18.77
CA THR A 249 31.91 15.65 19.53
C THR A 249 31.67 14.62 20.63
N VAL A 250 30.43 14.13 20.79
CA VAL A 250 30.12 13.14 21.84
C VAL A 250 30.63 11.75 21.45
N LYS A 251 30.81 10.89 22.46
CA LYS A 251 31.24 9.50 22.28
C LYS A 251 30.22 8.68 21.47
N PRO A 252 30.64 7.62 20.77
CA PRO A 252 29.76 6.85 19.88
C PRO A 252 28.49 6.32 20.55
N ASN A 253 28.59 5.80 21.76
CA ASN A 253 27.44 5.28 22.51
C ASN A 253 26.42 6.40 22.82
N VAL A 254 26.89 7.58 23.23
CA VAL A 254 26.05 8.74 23.52
C VAL A 254 25.40 9.25 22.23
N PHE A 255 26.13 9.27 21.12
CA PHE A 255 25.59 9.69 19.83
C PHE A 255 24.46 8.76 19.35
N VAL A 256 24.62 7.44 19.54
CA VAL A 256 23.60 6.44 19.20
C VAL A 256 22.34 6.59 20.07
N ASP A 257 22.51 6.84 21.37
CA ASP A 257 21.37 7.11 22.26
C ASP A 257 20.60 8.35 21.79
N VAL A 258 21.30 9.45 21.48
CA VAL A 258 20.68 10.67 20.94
C VAL A 258 19.95 10.42 19.62
N MET A 259 20.51 9.62 18.70
CA MET A 259 19.82 9.27 17.44
C MET A 259 18.51 8.52 17.67
N ARG A 260 18.48 7.59 18.64
CA ARG A 260 17.28 6.85 18.99
C ARG A 260 16.23 7.78 19.59
N ASP A 261 16.66 8.70 20.43
CA ASP A 261 15.76 9.60 21.15
C ASP A 261 15.14 10.63 20.17
N VAL A 262 15.93 11.24 19.28
CA VAL A 262 15.37 12.17 18.26
C VAL A 262 14.47 11.47 17.25
N HIS A 263 14.74 10.21 16.90
CA HIS A 263 13.83 9.41 16.06
C HIS A 263 12.49 9.15 16.78
N SER A 264 12.55 8.86 18.08
CA SER A 264 11.35 8.64 18.90
C SER A 264 10.53 9.91 19.06
N GLU A 265 11.16 11.08 18.95
CA GLU A 265 10.54 12.41 18.92
C GLU A 265 10.07 12.85 17.52
N GLY A 266 10.14 11.96 16.52
CA GLY A 266 9.58 12.20 15.19
C GLY A 266 10.55 12.78 14.16
N LEU A 267 11.86 12.84 14.45
CA LEU A 267 12.84 13.24 13.45
C LEU A 267 12.99 12.18 12.35
N GLU A 268 12.93 12.61 11.10
CA GLU A 268 12.99 11.72 9.95
C GLU A 268 14.38 11.08 9.78
N LEU A 269 14.39 9.83 9.29
CA LEU A 269 15.63 9.05 9.15
C LEU A 269 16.65 9.69 8.19
N ASP A 270 16.20 10.48 7.22
CA ASP A 270 17.11 11.14 6.27
C ASP A 270 17.87 12.30 6.92
N GLU A 271 17.25 13.03 7.83
CA GLU A 271 17.90 14.09 8.62
C GLU A 271 18.89 13.47 9.63
N ILE A 272 18.51 12.36 10.27
CA ILE A 272 19.39 11.59 11.15
C ILE A 272 20.62 11.08 10.39
N LYS A 273 20.44 10.55 9.17
CA LYS A 273 21.56 10.11 8.31
C LYS A 273 22.50 11.26 7.97
N ALA A 274 21.95 12.42 7.59
CA ALA A 274 22.76 13.59 7.24
C ALA A 274 23.66 14.02 8.42
N GLN A 275 23.10 14.09 9.63
CA GLN A 275 23.86 14.43 10.84
C GLN A 275 24.86 13.33 11.23
N THR A 276 24.53 12.06 11.01
CA THR A 276 25.45 10.94 11.23
C THR A 276 26.66 11.02 10.31
N ILE A 277 26.46 11.37 9.04
CA ILE A 277 27.55 11.57 8.08
C ILE A 277 28.46 12.72 8.53
N GLU A 278 27.89 13.84 8.99
CA GLU A 278 28.67 14.96 9.52
C GLU A 278 29.44 14.59 10.81
N TRP A 279 28.82 13.83 11.71
CA TRP A 279 29.49 13.29 12.89
C TRP A 279 30.66 12.37 12.51
N LEU A 280 30.48 11.47 11.53
CA LEU A 280 31.54 10.60 11.02
C LEU A 280 32.68 11.38 10.36
N LYS A 281 32.38 12.44 9.59
CA LYS A 281 33.40 13.33 8.99
C LYS A 281 34.26 14.01 10.05
N ARG A 282 33.67 14.38 11.20
CA ARG A 282 34.38 14.98 12.34
C ARG A 282 35.12 13.97 13.20
N ASN A 283 34.74 12.69 13.11
CA ASN A 283 35.35 11.59 13.85
C ASN A 283 35.91 10.50 12.90
N PRO A 284 36.84 10.85 11.98
CA PRO A 284 37.28 9.94 10.90
C PRO A 284 38.01 8.69 11.43
N HIS A 285 38.58 8.77 12.63
CA HIS A 285 39.24 7.65 13.31
C HIS A 285 38.28 6.51 13.69
N LEU A 286 36.97 6.75 13.68
CA LEU A 286 35.94 5.74 13.96
C LEU A 286 35.48 4.97 12.71
N ILE A 287 35.85 5.44 11.52
CA ILE A 287 35.51 4.81 10.23
C ILE A 287 36.50 3.66 9.90
N ALA A 288 37.66 3.65 10.55
CA ALA A 288 38.73 2.68 10.34
C ALA A 288 38.92 1.79 11.59
N ALA A 289 38.01 0.83 11.78
CA ALA A 289 38.20 -0.34 12.65
C ALA A 289 37.46 -1.54 12.05
#